data_AF-A0A800AJT4-F1
#
_entry.id   AF-A0A800AJT4-F1
#
_cell.length_a   1.000
_cell.length_b   1.000
_cell.length_c   1.000
_cell.angle_alpha   90.00
_cell.angle_beta   90.00
_cell.angle_gamma   90.00
#
_symmetry.space_group_name_H-M   'P 1'
#
loop_
_entity.id
_entity.type
_entity.pdbx_description
1 polymer ?
#
loop_
_entity_poly.entity_id
_entity_poly.type
_entity_poly.pdbx_seq_one_letter_code
_entity_poly.pdbx_strand_id
1 'polypeptide(L)'
;MAIKCPKCGNANPDNARYCWHDGAILTTQSGLNPFRFRHGAVANSLTELGAQVDSNWEDGKYHLYSGDFANWLSGIGRGDLSSIARNIVSQEKNENIGVEKFLQSFGVDAPPLPKLTANEASLDFGRVDVNLISSGKYTKQFSVANPGRGYLYGNISSSVSWLQLDTSDFNGNNITVTATAVKPGKRGTIIIRSNAGTKRVPVTMEPIHPWWKPVLMYGGIGTALGVIRIIIAMIHLAVYEKQFGIWLFSDISSSTSKLWLINYVWFINHAIILSIIGAIGGVIWHKIKWSRFASLFSGAVAGSLAGIVIFFLFLPLDHALVYIIHHTSLSDTNRMIEFSWVVVICWSAFGLFIGIATGVCRWLVRIHSYFFCAIPVTVFGIILFMLWAMGNTVWGNQIADFLFANIGNWL
;
A
#
# COMPACT_ATOMS: atom_id res chain seq x y z
N MET A 1 -32.60 -20.49 -57.23
CA MET A 1 -32.18 -19.08 -57.39
C MET A 1 -32.44 -18.37 -56.06
N ALA A 2 -31.50 -17.59 -55.52
CA ALA A 2 -31.70 -16.95 -54.22
C ALA A 2 -32.91 -15.99 -54.23
N ILE A 3 -33.78 -16.10 -53.22
CA ILE A 3 -34.95 -15.22 -53.05
C ILE A 3 -34.50 -13.99 -52.24
N LYS A 4 -34.78 -12.78 -52.73
CA LYS A 4 -34.51 -11.55 -51.97
C LYS A 4 -35.65 -11.27 -51.00
N CYS A 5 -35.31 -10.93 -49.77
CA CYS A 5 -36.29 -10.51 -48.78
C CYS A 5 -36.95 -9.20 -49.22
N PRO A 6 -38.30 -9.11 -49.26
CA PRO A 6 -38.98 -7.86 -49.64
C PRO A 6 -38.82 -6.76 -48.60
N LYS A 7 -38.48 -7.10 -47.34
CA LYS A 7 -38.34 -6.16 -46.24
C LYS A 7 -36.90 -5.64 -46.10
N CYS A 8 -35.89 -6.51 -46.08
CA CYS A 8 -34.49 -6.11 -45.90
C CYS A 8 -33.59 -6.22 -47.15
N GLY A 9 -34.08 -6.77 -48.26
CA GLY A 9 -33.34 -6.90 -49.53
C GLY A 9 -32.26 -7.99 -49.57
N ASN A 10 -31.96 -8.65 -48.45
CA ASN A 10 -30.94 -9.70 -48.39
C ASN A 10 -31.35 -10.96 -49.16
N ALA A 11 -30.36 -11.63 -49.77
CA ALA A 11 -30.56 -12.89 -50.47
C ALA A 11 -30.69 -14.06 -49.48
N ASN A 12 -31.64 -14.95 -49.74
CA ASN A 12 -31.91 -16.16 -48.96
C ASN A 12 -31.89 -17.39 -49.88
N PRO A 13 -31.65 -18.59 -49.35
CA PRO A 13 -31.80 -19.83 -50.11
C PRO A 13 -33.17 -19.93 -50.80
N ASP A 14 -33.25 -20.61 -51.94
CA ASP A 14 -34.51 -20.78 -52.70
C ASP A 14 -35.60 -21.54 -51.94
N ASN A 15 -35.21 -22.37 -50.97
CA ASN A 15 -36.13 -23.06 -50.07
C ASN A 15 -36.43 -22.29 -48.78
N ALA A 16 -35.89 -21.08 -48.60
CA ALA A 16 -36.14 -20.28 -47.41
C ALA A 16 -37.57 -19.73 -47.41
N ARG A 17 -38.39 -20.15 -46.44
CA ARG A 17 -39.75 -19.62 -46.24
C ARG A 17 -39.78 -18.31 -45.48
N TYR A 18 -38.72 -18.05 -44.71
CA TYR A 18 -38.52 -16.85 -43.92
C TYR A 18 -37.12 -16.30 -44.22
N CYS A 19 -36.98 -14.99 -44.13
CA CYS A 19 -35.69 -14.34 -44.24
C CYS A 19 -34.82 -14.72 -43.04
N TRP A 20 -33.60 -15.17 -43.31
CA TRP A 20 -32.62 -15.55 -42.29
C TRP A 20 -32.07 -14.34 -41.51
N HIS A 21 -32.32 -13.12 -42.00
CA HIS A 21 -31.82 -11.89 -41.39
C HIS A 21 -32.85 -11.15 -40.54
N ASP A 22 -34.08 -10.99 -41.03
CA ASP A 22 -35.10 -10.15 -40.40
C ASP A 22 -36.41 -10.89 -40.08
N GLY A 23 -36.44 -12.21 -40.30
CA GLY A 23 -37.59 -13.06 -40.00
C GLY A 23 -38.81 -12.88 -40.91
N ALA A 24 -38.77 -11.98 -41.91
CA ALA A 24 -39.91 -11.72 -42.77
C ALA A 24 -40.31 -12.97 -43.58
N ILE A 25 -41.61 -13.19 -43.74
CA ILE A 25 -42.15 -14.28 -44.56
C ILE A 25 -41.77 -14.02 -46.03
N LEU A 26 -41.09 -14.98 -46.66
CA LEU A 26 -40.70 -14.93 -48.08
C LEU A 26 -41.69 -15.64 -48.99
N THR A 27 -42.46 -16.59 -48.46
CA THR A 27 -43.43 -17.37 -49.23
C THR A 27 -44.68 -17.63 -48.40
N THR A 28 -45.83 -17.17 -48.89
CA THR A 28 -47.15 -17.35 -48.28
C THR A 28 -47.74 -18.74 -48.56
N GLN A 29 -46.95 -19.80 -48.36
CA GLN A 29 -47.51 -21.15 -48.41
C GLN A 29 -48.34 -21.42 -47.17
N SER A 30 -49.66 -21.45 -47.34
CA SER A 30 -50.62 -22.00 -46.40
C SER A 30 -50.29 -23.47 -46.11
N GLY A 31 -50.16 -23.87 -44.84
CA GLY A 31 -49.96 -25.27 -44.43
C GLY A 31 -48.72 -25.58 -43.62
N LEU A 32 -48.07 -24.60 -42.97
CA LEU A 32 -47.04 -24.91 -41.97
C LEU A 32 -47.70 -25.60 -40.76
N ASN A 33 -47.21 -26.81 -40.43
CA ASN A 33 -47.61 -27.48 -39.21
C ASN A 33 -47.10 -26.65 -38.02
N PRO A 34 -47.98 -26.12 -37.16
CA PRO A 34 -47.54 -25.33 -36.05
C PRO A 34 -46.83 -26.21 -35.02
N PHE A 35 -45.90 -25.63 -34.28
CA PHE A 35 -45.24 -26.35 -33.19
C PHE A 35 -46.25 -26.57 -32.06
N ARG A 36 -46.36 -27.79 -31.55
CA ARG A 36 -47.25 -28.13 -30.43
C ARG A 36 -46.40 -28.52 -29.23
N PHE A 37 -46.55 -27.78 -28.14
CA PHE A 37 -45.88 -28.08 -26.88
C PHE A 37 -46.56 -29.22 -26.13
N ARG A 38 -45.85 -29.84 -25.19
CA ARG A 38 -46.41 -30.90 -24.32
C ARG A 38 -47.61 -30.42 -23.50
N HIS A 39 -47.59 -29.16 -23.04
CA HIS A 39 -48.71 -28.54 -22.33
C HIS A 39 -49.87 -28.11 -23.24
N GLY A 40 -49.83 -28.42 -24.54
CA GLY A 40 -50.92 -28.19 -25.49
C GLY A 40 -50.94 -26.82 -26.16
N ALA A 41 -50.08 -25.88 -25.76
CA ALA A 41 -49.94 -24.62 -26.48
C ALA A 41 -49.39 -24.85 -27.89
N VAL A 42 -49.68 -23.90 -28.77
CA VAL A 42 -49.35 -23.97 -30.19
C VAL A 42 -48.60 -22.70 -30.56
N ALA A 43 -47.51 -22.84 -31.30
CA ALA A 43 -46.76 -21.73 -31.88
C ALA A 43 -46.74 -21.82 -33.40
N ASN A 44 -47.28 -20.79 -34.05
CA ASN A 44 -47.36 -20.65 -35.50
C ASN A 44 -46.22 -19.80 -36.08
N SER A 45 -45.44 -19.14 -35.22
CA SER A 45 -44.34 -18.26 -35.59
C SER A 45 -43.18 -18.38 -34.60
N LEU A 46 -42.01 -17.82 -34.96
CA LEU A 46 -40.85 -17.75 -34.04
C LEU A 46 -41.12 -16.86 -32.84
N THR A 47 -41.85 -15.76 -33.03
CA THR A 47 -42.27 -14.87 -31.94
C THR A 47 -43.16 -15.61 -30.95
N GLU A 48 -44.17 -16.37 -31.44
CA GLU A 48 -45.02 -17.19 -30.59
C GLU A 48 -44.22 -18.31 -29.91
N LEU A 49 -43.30 -18.96 -30.63
CA LEU A 49 -42.43 -19.99 -30.05
C LEU A 49 -41.60 -19.40 -28.91
N GLY A 50 -40.95 -18.26 -29.13
CA GLY A 50 -40.12 -17.59 -28.14
C GLY A 50 -40.92 -17.18 -26.90
N ALA A 51 -42.12 -16.63 -27.10
CA ALA A 51 -43.03 -16.28 -26.01
C ALA A 51 -43.46 -17.52 -25.20
N GLN A 52 -43.81 -18.62 -25.86
CA GLN A 52 -44.22 -19.85 -25.18
C GLN A 52 -43.08 -20.53 -24.42
N VAL A 53 -41.86 -20.50 -24.98
CA VAL A 53 -40.65 -21.01 -24.31
C VAL A 53 -40.32 -20.15 -23.09
N ASP A 54 -40.46 -18.83 -23.16
CA ASP A 54 -40.20 -17.94 -22.02
C ASP A 54 -41.22 -18.12 -20.90
N SER A 55 -42.51 -18.25 -21.22
CA SER A 55 -43.56 -18.48 -20.22
C SER A 55 -43.54 -19.90 -19.64
N ASN A 56 -43.08 -20.89 -20.42
CA ASN A 56 -43.03 -22.30 -20.03
C ASN A 56 -41.61 -22.86 -20.14
N TRP A 57 -40.70 -22.32 -19.33
CA TRP A 57 -39.25 -22.57 -19.41
C TRP A 57 -38.86 -24.05 -19.41
N GLU A 58 -39.51 -24.87 -18.58
CA GLU A 58 -39.25 -26.31 -18.47
C GLU A 58 -39.59 -27.08 -19.75
N ASP A 59 -40.68 -26.70 -20.43
CA ASP A 59 -41.06 -27.27 -21.72
C ASP A 59 -40.09 -26.81 -22.82
N GLY A 60 -39.62 -25.57 -22.73
CA GLY A 60 -38.54 -25.05 -23.56
C GLY A 60 -37.28 -25.90 -23.50
N LYS A 61 -36.80 -26.21 -22.28
CA LYS A 61 -35.64 -27.09 -22.07
C LYS A 61 -35.86 -28.45 -22.69
N TYR A 62 -36.99 -29.08 -22.39
CA TYR A 62 -37.31 -30.40 -22.92
C TYR A 62 -37.27 -30.45 -24.45
N HIS A 63 -37.96 -29.54 -25.12
CA HIS A 63 -38.07 -29.55 -26.59
C HIS A 63 -36.77 -29.13 -27.29
N LEU A 64 -35.97 -28.25 -26.67
CA LEU A 64 -34.65 -27.93 -27.18
C LEU A 64 -33.74 -29.17 -27.14
N TYR A 65 -33.61 -29.79 -25.97
CA TYR A 65 -32.67 -30.89 -25.75
C TYR A 65 -33.15 -32.24 -26.32
N SER A 66 -34.45 -32.42 -26.56
CA SER A 66 -35.00 -33.57 -27.29
C SER A 66 -34.85 -33.44 -28.81
N GLY A 67 -34.43 -32.27 -29.32
CA GLY A 67 -34.26 -32.02 -30.75
C GLY A 67 -35.54 -31.61 -31.50
N ASP A 68 -36.67 -31.47 -30.79
CA ASP A 68 -37.96 -31.11 -31.38
C ASP A 68 -37.91 -29.74 -32.06
N PHE A 69 -37.31 -28.74 -31.40
CA PHE A 69 -37.12 -27.42 -32.00
C PHE A 69 -36.27 -27.47 -33.25
N ALA A 70 -35.16 -28.21 -33.24
CA ALA A 70 -34.30 -28.32 -34.41
C ALA A 70 -35.03 -28.97 -35.59
N ASN A 71 -35.82 -30.01 -35.35
CA ASN A 71 -36.58 -30.71 -36.38
C ASN A 71 -37.69 -29.82 -36.96
N TRP A 72 -38.47 -29.16 -36.08
CA TRP A 72 -39.52 -28.24 -36.52
C TRP A 72 -38.97 -27.04 -37.29
N LEU A 73 -37.91 -26.39 -36.78
CA LEU A 73 -37.26 -25.27 -37.45
C LEU A 73 -36.76 -25.65 -38.85
N SER A 74 -36.17 -26.84 -38.99
CA SER A 74 -35.79 -27.37 -40.30
C SER A 74 -37.00 -27.56 -41.21
N GLY A 75 -38.11 -28.07 -40.69
CA GLY A 75 -39.36 -28.29 -41.43
C GLY A 75 -40.02 -26.99 -41.94
N ILE A 76 -39.88 -25.89 -41.20
CA ILE A 76 -40.38 -24.57 -41.63
C ILE A 76 -39.38 -23.79 -42.49
N GLY A 77 -38.23 -24.39 -42.87
CA GLY A 77 -37.21 -23.77 -43.71
C GLY A 77 -36.22 -22.84 -42.97
N ARG A 78 -36.16 -22.91 -41.63
CA ARG A 78 -35.16 -22.23 -40.78
C ARG A 78 -34.01 -23.18 -40.41
N GLY A 79 -33.33 -23.69 -41.44
CA GLY A 79 -32.18 -24.59 -41.29
C GLY A 79 -31.02 -23.96 -40.51
N ASP A 80 -30.90 -22.64 -40.56
CA ASP A 80 -29.96 -21.83 -39.79
C ASP A 80 -30.19 -21.99 -38.28
N LEU A 81 -31.42 -21.73 -37.79
CA LEU A 81 -31.78 -21.87 -36.38
C LEU A 81 -31.78 -23.34 -35.93
N SER A 82 -32.17 -24.26 -36.82
CA SER A 82 -32.08 -25.70 -36.57
C SER A 82 -30.65 -26.13 -36.27
N SER A 83 -29.69 -25.64 -37.05
CA SER A 83 -28.26 -25.93 -36.86
C SER A 83 -27.74 -25.29 -35.57
N ILE A 84 -28.16 -24.05 -35.27
CA ILE A 84 -27.82 -23.37 -34.00
C ILE A 84 -28.35 -24.16 -32.80
N ALA A 85 -29.61 -24.62 -32.83
CA ALA A 85 -30.21 -25.40 -31.76
C ALA A 85 -29.42 -26.69 -31.47
N ARG A 86 -29.07 -27.45 -32.51
CA ARG A 86 -28.23 -28.66 -32.37
C ARG A 86 -26.85 -28.34 -31.80
N ASN A 87 -26.22 -27.26 -32.26
CA ASN A 87 -24.92 -26.84 -31.77
C ASN A 87 -24.97 -26.46 -30.28
N ILE A 88 -25.96 -25.67 -29.87
CA ILE A 88 -26.18 -25.31 -28.47
C ILE A 88 -26.30 -26.56 -27.58
N VAL A 89 -27.15 -27.52 -27.96
CA VAL A 89 -27.33 -28.78 -27.21
C VAL A 89 -26.02 -29.57 -27.09
N SER A 90 -25.18 -29.53 -28.12
CA SER A 90 -23.87 -30.22 -28.10
C SER A 90 -22.82 -29.54 -27.22
N GLN A 91 -22.89 -28.21 -27.06
CA GLN A 91 -21.89 -27.41 -26.34
C GLN A 91 -22.29 -27.11 -24.89
N GLU A 92 -23.58 -26.92 -24.63
CA GLU A 92 -24.08 -26.43 -23.35
C GLU A 92 -24.72 -27.54 -22.53
N LYS A 93 -24.02 -27.96 -21.46
CA LYS A 93 -24.56 -28.93 -20.50
C LYS A 93 -25.63 -28.35 -19.59
N ASN A 94 -25.58 -27.04 -19.32
CA ASN A 94 -26.59 -26.38 -18.50
C ASN A 94 -27.77 -25.98 -19.38
N GLU A 95 -28.88 -26.70 -19.23
CA GLU A 95 -30.07 -26.53 -20.06
C GLU A 95 -30.67 -25.12 -20.01
N ASN A 96 -30.57 -24.43 -18.88
CA ASN A 96 -31.07 -23.06 -18.77
C ASN A 96 -30.24 -22.09 -19.61
N ILE A 97 -28.91 -22.26 -19.64
CA ILE A 97 -28.02 -21.49 -20.50
C ILE A 97 -28.33 -21.82 -21.97
N GLY A 98 -28.55 -23.10 -22.28
CA GLY A 98 -28.91 -23.56 -23.62
C GLY A 98 -30.18 -22.90 -24.14
N VAL A 99 -31.26 -22.93 -23.36
CA VAL A 99 -32.55 -22.30 -23.73
C VAL A 99 -32.41 -20.80 -23.89
N GLU A 100 -31.71 -20.12 -22.99
CA GLU A 100 -31.47 -18.68 -23.14
C GLU A 100 -30.70 -18.37 -24.42
N LYS A 101 -29.59 -19.08 -24.69
CA LYS A 101 -28.81 -18.90 -25.94
C LYS A 101 -29.66 -19.16 -27.18
N PHE A 102 -30.54 -20.15 -27.13
CA PHE A 102 -31.45 -20.47 -28.22
C PHE A 102 -32.45 -19.33 -28.46
N LEU A 103 -33.08 -18.79 -27.42
CA LEU A 103 -33.99 -17.64 -27.54
C LEU A 103 -33.28 -16.39 -28.10
N GLN A 104 -32.05 -16.14 -27.66
CA GLN A 104 -31.25 -15.02 -28.17
C GLN A 104 -30.85 -15.18 -29.65
N SER A 105 -30.90 -16.40 -30.19
CA SER A 105 -30.59 -16.64 -31.61
C SER A 105 -31.70 -16.20 -32.57
N PHE A 106 -32.90 -15.84 -32.08
CA PHE A 106 -34.02 -15.43 -32.93
C PHE A 106 -33.82 -14.04 -33.56
N GLY A 107 -32.80 -13.29 -33.13
CA GLY A 107 -32.46 -11.99 -33.72
C GLY A 107 -33.50 -10.93 -33.38
N VAL A 108 -34.16 -10.37 -34.41
CA VAL A 108 -35.17 -9.31 -34.23
C VAL A 108 -36.39 -9.80 -33.43
N ASP A 109 -36.71 -11.09 -33.54
CA ASP A 109 -37.82 -11.72 -32.82
C ASP A 109 -37.40 -12.31 -31.46
N ALA A 110 -36.15 -12.07 -31.02
CA ALA A 110 -35.68 -12.54 -29.74
C ALA A 110 -36.42 -11.82 -28.60
N PRO A 111 -36.79 -12.54 -27.53
CA PRO A 111 -37.26 -11.90 -26.30
C PRO A 111 -36.21 -10.92 -25.75
N PRO A 112 -36.63 -9.90 -24.97
CA PRO A 112 -35.70 -8.96 -24.36
C PRO A 112 -34.59 -9.67 -23.56
N LEU A 113 -33.37 -9.15 -23.65
CA LEU A 113 -32.24 -9.66 -22.89
C LEU A 113 -32.54 -9.65 -21.38
N PRO A 114 -31.96 -10.59 -20.60
CA PRO A 114 -31.97 -10.53 -19.15
C PRO A 114 -31.45 -9.17 -18.65
N LYS A 115 -31.82 -8.80 -17.42
CA LYS A 115 -31.33 -7.58 -16.80
C LYS A 115 -30.26 -7.94 -15.78
N LEU A 116 -29.16 -7.19 -15.74
CA LEU A 116 -28.10 -7.37 -14.74
C LEU A 116 -28.22 -6.28 -13.67
N THR A 117 -28.52 -6.68 -12.44
CA THR A 117 -28.47 -5.81 -11.27
C THR A 117 -27.54 -6.42 -10.22
N ALA A 118 -26.73 -5.57 -9.57
CA ALA A 118 -26.04 -5.90 -8.33
C ALA A 118 -26.70 -5.09 -7.22
N ASN A 119 -27.01 -5.71 -6.09
CA ASN A 119 -27.68 -5.04 -4.98
C ASN A 119 -26.83 -3.90 -4.38
N GLU A 120 -25.52 -4.07 -4.34
CA GLU A 120 -24.58 -3.09 -3.82
C GLU A 120 -24.01 -2.21 -4.95
N ALA A 121 -24.13 -0.89 -4.79
CA ALA A 121 -23.49 0.07 -5.69
C ALA A 121 -21.96 0.12 -5.49
N SER A 122 -21.49 -0.21 -4.29
CA SER A 122 -20.07 -0.29 -3.92
C SER A 122 -19.88 -1.20 -2.72
N LEU A 123 -18.74 -1.88 -2.65
CA LEU A 123 -18.39 -2.77 -1.56
C LEU A 123 -17.29 -2.15 -0.68
N ASP A 124 -17.65 -1.70 0.53
CA ASP A 124 -16.69 -1.11 1.47
C ASP A 124 -16.34 -2.10 2.59
N PHE A 125 -15.06 -2.48 2.65
CA PHE A 125 -14.51 -3.28 3.74
C PHE A 125 -14.15 -2.42 4.96
N GLY A 126 -14.21 -1.09 4.83
CA GLY A 126 -13.90 -0.15 5.89
C GLY A 126 -12.44 -0.28 6.32
N ARG A 127 -12.21 -0.12 7.62
CA ARG A 127 -10.88 -0.19 8.21
C ARG A 127 -10.51 -1.62 8.60
N VAL A 128 -9.39 -2.10 8.06
CA VAL A 128 -9.01 -3.50 8.13
C VAL A 128 -7.61 -3.65 8.72
N ASP A 129 -7.46 -4.41 9.81
CA ASP A 129 -6.15 -4.67 10.42
C ASP A 129 -5.34 -5.60 9.51
N VAL A 130 -4.20 -5.11 9.02
CA VAL A 130 -3.34 -5.86 8.10
C VAL A 130 -2.85 -7.20 8.64
N ASN A 131 -2.77 -7.37 9.96
CA ASN A 131 -2.39 -8.65 10.57
C ASN A 131 -3.52 -9.68 10.50
N LEU A 132 -4.77 -9.25 10.41
CA LEU A 132 -5.94 -10.11 10.37
C LEU A 132 -6.42 -10.39 8.93
N ILE A 133 -5.93 -9.66 7.93
CA ILE A 133 -6.29 -9.86 6.52
C ILE A 133 -6.05 -11.30 6.08
N SER A 134 -4.85 -11.83 6.36
CA SER A 134 -4.47 -13.19 5.95
C SER A 134 -5.30 -14.29 6.61
N SER A 135 -6.08 -13.98 7.65
CA SER A 135 -6.95 -14.95 8.33
C SER A 135 -8.32 -15.12 7.67
N GLY A 136 -8.58 -14.44 6.55
CA GLY A 136 -9.85 -14.55 5.82
C GLY A 136 -11.07 -13.98 6.57
N LYS A 137 -10.86 -13.24 7.67
CA LYS A 137 -11.93 -12.70 8.52
C LYS A 137 -12.75 -11.58 7.89
N TYR A 138 -12.23 -10.95 6.84
CA TYR A 138 -12.88 -9.82 6.19
C TYR A 138 -13.57 -10.27 4.91
N THR A 139 -14.81 -10.73 5.08
CA THR A 139 -15.70 -11.15 4.01
C THR A 139 -16.89 -10.21 3.91
N LYS A 140 -17.28 -9.87 2.69
CA LYS A 140 -18.53 -9.15 2.39
C LYS A 140 -19.27 -9.91 1.30
N GLN A 141 -20.59 -10.01 1.45
CA GLN A 141 -21.45 -10.62 0.45
C GLN A 141 -22.18 -9.53 -0.32
N PHE A 142 -22.37 -9.76 -1.61
CA PHE A 142 -23.27 -8.99 -2.46
C PHE A 142 -24.05 -9.96 -3.35
N SER A 143 -25.24 -9.57 -3.78
CA SER A 143 -26.06 -10.36 -4.68
C SER A 143 -26.06 -9.81 -6.09
N VAL A 144 -26.03 -10.73 -7.05
CA VAL A 144 -26.26 -10.44 -8.46
C VAL A 144 -27.59 -11.05 -8.83
N ALA A 145 -28.48 -10.23 -9.39
CA ALA A 145 -29.85 -10.59 -9.66
C ALA A 145 -30.27 -10.21 -11.08
N ASN A 146 -31.21 -10.98 -11.61
CA ASN A 146 -31.96 -10.69 -12.81
C ASN A 146 -33.39 -10.29 -12.46
N PRO A 147 -33.71 -8.98 -12.38
CA PRO A 147 -35.08 -8.53 -12.17
C PRO A 147 -35.94 -8.60 -13.45
N GLY A 148 -35.36 -8.99 -14.58
CA GLY A 148 -36.05 -9.16 -15.86
C GLY A 148 -36.42 -10.62 -16.14
N ARG A 149 -36.73 -10.90 -17.42
CA ARG A 149 -37.00 -12.26 -17.93
C ARG A 149 -35.72 -13.05 -18.20
N GLY A 150 -35.89 -14.32 -18.55
CA GLY A 150 -34.82 -15.19 -19.02
C GLY A 150 -33.85 -15.65 -17.93
N TYR A 151 -32.70 -16.12 -18.37
CA TYR A 151 -31.69 -16.73 -17.52
C TYR A 151 -30.36 -15.98 -17.60
N LEU A 152 -29.88 -15.51 -16.46
CA LEU A 152 -28.63 -14.76 -16.37
C LEU A 152 -27.45 -15.72 -16.18
N TYR A 153 -26.37 -15.53 -16.95
CA TYR A 153 -25.12 -16.26 -16.81
C TYR A 153 -23.92 -15.41 -17.23
N GLY A 154 -22.75 -15.73 -16.70
CA GLY A 154 -21.54 -14.95 -16.95
C GLY A 154 -20.36 -15.30 -16.07
N ASN A 155 -19.39 -14.38 -16.02
CA ASN A 155 -18.17 -14.47 -15.24
C ASN A 155 -18.01 -13.24 -14.33
N ILE A 156 -17.46 -13.46 -13.14
CA ILE A 156 -17.14 -12.44 -12.16
C ILE A 156 -15.64 -12.48 -11.91
N SER A 157 -15.01 -11.31 -11.99
CA SER A 157 -13.56 -11.17 -11.78
C SER A 157 -13.26 -9.94 -10.92
N SER A 158 -12.11 -9.97 -10.24
CA SER A 158 -11.58 -8.82 -9.51
C SER A 158 -10.49 -8.15 -10.35
N SER A 159 -10.46 -6.81 -10.38
CA SER A 159 -9.36 -6.06 -11.00
C SER A 159 -8.08 -6.02 -10.15
N VAL A 160 -8.13 -6.57 -8.94
CA VAL A 160 -7.06 -6.47 -7.94
C VAL A 160 -6.76 -7.81 -7.27
N SER A 161 -5.49 -8.07 -7.01
CA SER A 161 -4.99 -9.33 -6.43
C SER A 161 -5.15 -9.43 -4.91
N TRP A 162 -5.61 -8.37 -4.25
CA TRP A 162 -5.85 -8.34 -2.80
C TRP A 162 -7.27 -8.78 -2.42
N LEU A 163 -8.14 -8.99 -3.41
CA LEU A 163 -9.53 -9.41 -3.24
C LEU A 163 -9.73 -10.75 -3.95
N GLN A 164 -10.24 -11.74 -3.23
CA GLN A 164 -10.61 -13.05 -3.74
C GLN A 164 -12.13 -13.18 -3.75
N LEU A 165 -12.68 -13.75 -4.82
CA LEU A 165 -14.10 -14.08 -4.94
C LEU A 165 -14.27 -15.58 -4.77
N ASP A 166 -15.38 -16.01 -4.17
CA ASP A 166 -15.73 -17.42 -3.99
C ASP A 166 -16.11 -18.12 -5.29
N THR A 167 -16.56 -17.37 -6.30
CA THR A 167 -16.83 -17.88 -7.64
C THR A 167 -16.21 -17.02 -8.74
N SER A 168 -15.76 -17.67 -9.81
CA SER A 168 -15.35 -17.03 -11.07
C SER A 168 -16.49 -16.98 -12.08
N ASP A 169 -17.40 -17.94 -12.05
CA ASP A 169 -18.46 -18.09 -13.04
C ASP A 169 -19.80 -18.21 -12.34
N PHE A 170 -20.85 -17.77 -13.01
CA PHE A 170 -22.17 -17.80 -12.42
C PHE A 170 -23.26 -18.08 -13.45
N ASN A 171 -24.32 -18.70 -12.96
CA ASN A 171 -25.55 -18.92 -13.68
C ASN A 171 -26.69 -18.93 -12.67
N GLY A 172 -27.81 -18.30 -13.02
CA GLY A 172 -28.96 -18.14 -12.15
C GLY A 172 -29.42 -16.69 -12.02
N ASN A 173 -30.70 -16.53 -11.69
CA ASN A 173 -31.36 -15.23 -11.61
C ASN A 173 -31.18 -14.54 -10.25
N ASN A 174 -30.64 -15.24 -9.26
CA ASN A 174 -30.27 -14.66 -7.96
C ASN A 174 -29.11 -15.47 -7.39
N ILE A 175 -27.93 -14.87 -7.32
CA ILE A 175 -26.73 -15.48 -6.76
C ILE A 175 -26.18 -14.57 -5.67
N THR A 176 -25.61 -15.16 -4.64
CA THR A 176 -24.84 -14.46 -3.63
C THR A 176 -23.37 -14.75 -3.86
N VAL A 177 -22.55 -13.70 -3.92
CA VAL A 177 -21.11 -13.78 -4.15
C VAL A 177 -20.41 -13.26 -2.90
N THR A 178 -19.44 -14.03 -2.41
CA THR A 178 -18.63 -13.66 -1.25
C THR A 178 -17.29 -13.12 -1.71
N ALA A 179 -17.02 -11.87 -1.39
CA ALA A 179 -15.72 -11.24 -1.61
C ALA A 179 -14.91 -11.23 -0.32
N THR A 180 -13.69 -11.76 -0.37
CA THR A 180 -12.77 -11.91 0.76
C THR A 180 -11.51 -11.09 0.52
N ALA A 181 -11.16 -10.20 1.45
CA ALA A 181 -9.89 -9.50 1.40
C ALA A 181 -8.76 -10.42 1.86
N VAL A 182 -7.79 -10.69 0.98
CA VAL A 182 -6.68 -11.64 1.22
C VAL A 182 -5.31 -10.97 1.34
N LYS A 183 -5.18 -9.72 0.89
CA LYS A 183 -3.96 -8.91 1.05
C LYS A 183 -4.32 -7.46 1.39
N PRO A 184 -3.38 -6.65 1.94
CA PRO A 184 -3.58 -5.22 2.05
C PRO A 184 -3.78 -4.55 0.68
N GLY A 185 -4.74 -3.65 0.60
CA GLY A 185 -5.16 -2.96 -0.62
C GLY A 185 -5.99 -1.72 -0.29
N LYS A 186 -6.23 -0.85 -1.27
CA LYS A 186 -6.97 0.42 -1.05
C LYS A 186 -8.25 0.53 -1.87
N ARG A 187 -8.11 0.40 -3.19
CA ARG A 187 -9.22 0.52 -4.16
C ARG A 187 -9.11 -0.59 -5.18
N GLY A 188 -10.26 -1.07 -5.63
CA GLY A 188 -10.39 -2.12 -6.64
C GLY A 188 -11.77 -2.06 -7.30
N THR A 189 -12.03 -2.98 -8.20
CA THR A 189 -13.32 -3.09 -8.89
C THR A 189 -13.61 -4.55 -9.16
N ILE A 190 -14.80 -5.00 -8.76
CA ILE A 190 -15.36 -6.27 -9.21
C ILE A 190 -16.03 -6.03 -10.56
N ILE A 191 -15.67 -6.83 -11.55
CA ILE A 191 -16.18 -6.77 -12.92
C ILE A 191 -17.06 -8.00 -13.15
N ILE A 192 -18.36 -7.76 -13.31
CA ILE A 192 -19.37 -8.78 -13.61
C ILE A 192 -19.67 -8.68 -15.10
N ARG A 193 -19.30 -9.69 -15.89
CA ARG A 193 -19.62 -9.78 -17.32
C ARG A 193 -20.68 -10.87 -17.50
N SER A 194 -21.79 -10.53 -18.15
CA SER A 194 -22.91 -11.45 -18.37
C SER A 194 -23.49 -11.32 -19.78
N ASN A 195 -24.39 -12.22 -20.13
CA ASN A 195 -25.23 -12.08 -21.33
C ASN A 195 -26.13 -10.82 -21.33
N ALA A 196 -26.34 -10.19 -20.16
CA ALA A 196 -27.07 -8.93 -19.99
C ALA A 196 -26.17 -7.68 -20.01
N GLY A 197 -24.88 -7.82 -20.33
CA GLY A 197 -23.90 -6.75 -20.33
C GLY A 197 -22.92 -6.81 -19.16
N THR A 198 -22.25 -5.68 -18.89
CA THR A 198 -21.18 -5.59 -17.88
C THR A 198 -21.52 -4.62 -16.77
N LYS A 199 -21.39 -5.05 -15.51
CA LYS A 199 -21.51 -4.19 -14.31
C LYS A 199 -20.16 -4.12 -13.58
N ARG A 200 -19.83 -2.93 -13.08
CA ARG A 200 -18.64 -2.68 -12.27
C ARG A 200 -19.09 -2.30 -10.86
N VAL A 201 -18.58 -3.01 -9.85
CA VAL A 201 -18.83 -2.71 -8.43
C VAL A 201 -17.50 -2.23 -7.83
N PRO A 202 -17.36 -0.92 -7.54
CA PRO A 202 -16.19 -0.39 -6.87
C PRO A 202 -16.00 -1.04 -5.50
N VAL A 203 -14.75 -1.31 -5.13
CA VAL A 203 -14.40 -1.90 -3.84
C VAL A 203 -13.38 -1.02 -3.13
N THR A 204 -13.61 -0.73 -1.85
CA THR A 204 -12.71 0.07 -1.01
C THR A 204 -12.30 -0.67 0.24
N MET A 205 -11.08 -0.40 0.69
CA MET A 205 -10.54 -0.89 1.95
C MET A 205 -9.52 0.12 2.50
N GLU A 206 -9.52 0.38 3.79
CA GLU A 206 -8.52 1.21 4.47
C GLU A 206 -7.65 0.31 5.38
N PRO A 207 -6.44 -0.08 4.95
CA PRO A 207 -5.58 -0.93 5.77
C PRO A 207 -5.06 -0.15 6.98
N ILE A 208 -5.35 -0.64 8.18
CA ILE A 208 -4.77 -0.16 9.43
C ILE A 208 -3.50 -0.97 9.69
N HIS A 209 -2.37 -0.27 9.76
CA HIS A 209 -1.14 -0.85 10.29
C HIS A 209 -1.13 -0.74 11.82
N PRO A 210 -0.68 -1.78 12.56
CA PRO A 210 -0.57 -1.71 14.01
C PRO A 210 0.45 -0.64 14.38
N TRP A 211 -0.03 0.41 15.02
CA TRP A 211 0.77 1.55 15.45
C TRP A 211 1.87 1.17 16.45
N TRP A 212 1.69 0.06 17.18
CA TRP A 212 2.65 -0.42 18.17
C TRP A 212 3.87 -1.10 17.56
N LYS A 213 3.82 -1.61 16.32
CA LYS A 213 4.98 -2.26 15.68
C LYS A 213 6.16 -1.30 15.52
N PRO A 214 5.97 -0.08 14.98
CA PRO A 214 7.00 0.96 15.01
C PRO A 214 7.47 1.27 16.44
N VAL A 215 6.55 1.42 17.40
CA VAL A 215 6.88 1.78 18.78
C VAL A 215 7.75 0.71 19.44
N LEU A 216 7.43 -0.58 19.29
CA LEU A 216 8.26 -1.67 19.83
C LEU A 216 9.60 -1.78 19.10
N MET A 217 9.64 -1.55 17.79
CA MET A 217 10.89 -1.60 17.03
C MET A 217 11.82 -0.45 17.45
N TYR A 218 11.33 0.79 17.47
CA TYR A 218 12.13 1.95 17.86
C TYR A 218 12.42 1.98 19.37
N GLY A 219 11.47 1.58 20.21
CA GLY A 219 11.68 1.40 21.63
C GLY A 219 12.74 0.34 21.92
N GLY A 220 12.65 -0.82 21.27
CA GLY A 220 13.64 -1.89 21.39
C GLY A 220 15.04 -1.48 20.94
N ILE A 221 15.16 -0.76 19.82
CA ILE A 221 16.45 -0.19 19.36
C ILE A 221 16.99 0.80 20.41
N GLY A 222 16.15 1.68 20.94
CA GLY A 222 16.54 2.64 21.97
C GLY A 222 17.07 1.96 23.23
N THR A 223 16.37 0.93 23.72
CA THR A 223 16.81 0.14 24.88
C THR A 223 18.12 -0.61 24.60
N ALA A 224 18.26 -1.23 23.43
CA ALA A 224 19.47 -1.95 23.05
C ALA A 224 20.69 -1.02 23.00
N LEU A 225 20.55 0.17 22.41
CA LEU A 225 21.61 1.18 22.39
C LEU A 225 21.95 1.68 23.81
N GLY A 226 20.95 1.83 24.69
CA GLY A 226 21.17 2.15 26.10
C GLY A 226 21.99 1.09 26.83
N VAL A 227 21.67 -0.19 26.65
CA VAL A 227 22.41 -1.31 27.24
C VAL A 227 23.84 -1.38 26.71
N ILE A 228 24.04 -1.24 25.38
CA ILE A 228 25.38 -1.20 24.79
C ILE A 228 26.21 -0.08 25.42
N ARG A 229 25.60 1.10 25.65
CA ARG A 229 26.27 2.22 26.33
C ARG A 229 26.72 1.87 27.75
N ILE A 230 25.87 1.21 28.53
CA ILE A 230 26.19 0.76 29.89
C ILE A 230 27.34 -0.25 29.85
N ILE A 231 27.30 -1.21 28.92
CA ILE A 231 28.36 -2.22 28.75
C ILE A 231 29.69 -1.55 28.39
N ILE A 232 29.70 -0.61 27.42
CA ILE A 232 30.90 0.14 27.05
C ILE A 232 31.45 0.91 28.25
N ALA A 233 30.59 1.56 29.04
CA ALA A 233 31.00 2.26 30.25
C ALA A 233 31.59 1.30 31.30
N MET A 234 31.03 0.11 31.47
CA MET A 234 31.56 -0.92 32.38
C MET A 234 32.89 -1.49 31.89
N ILE A 235 33.04 -1.76 30.59
CA ILE A 235 34.32 -2.20 29.99
C ILE A 235 35.37 -1.12 30.18
N HIS A 236 35.02 0.14 29.92
CA HIS A 236 35.93 1.27 30.14
C HIS A 236 36.34 1.34 31.61
N LEU A 237 35.41 1.16 32.56
CA LEU A 237 35.73 1.07 33.98
C LEU A 237 36.71 -0.08 34.27
N ALA A 238 36.42 -1.30 33.80
CA ALA A 238 37.21 -2.50 34.07
C ALA A 238 38.63 -2.44 33.47
N VAL A 239 38.77 -1.86 32.27
CA VAL A 239 40.08 -1.66 31.62
C VAL A 239 40.90 -0.63 32.40
N TYR A 240 40.28 0.45 32.87
CA TYR A 240 40.96 1.47 33.67
C TYR A 240 41.17 1.06 35.13
N GLU A 241 40.44 0.07 35.65
CA GLU A 241 40.54 -0.41 37.03
C GLU A 241 41.92 -0.98 37.39
N LYS A 242 42.70 -1.45 36.40
CA LYS A 242 44.10 -1.84 36.66
C LYS A 242 45.01 -0.69 37.08
N GLN A 243 44.65 0.56 36.77
CA GLN A 243 45.29 1.76 37.36
C GLN A 243 44.44 2.40 38.47
N PHE A 244 43.11 2.27 38.40
CA PHE A 244 42.18 2.93 39.33
C PHE A 244 42.08 2.24 40.71
N GLY A 245 42.16 0.91 40.77
CA GLY A 245 42.06 0.15 42.03
C GLY A 245 43.22 0.39 42.99
N ILE A 246 44.39 0.77 42.48
CA ILE A 246 45.54 1.18 43.30
C ILE A 246 45.31 2.58 43.88
N TRP A 247 44.52 3.44 43.22
CA TRP A 247 44.32 4.84 43.59
C TRP A 247 43.08 5.06 44.48
N LEU A 248 42.01 4.27 44.31
CA LEU A 248 40.75 4.47 45.04
C LEU A 248 40.85 4.08 46.53
N PHE A 249 41.76 3.18 46.88
CA PHE A 249 41.99 2.74 48.26
C PHE A 249 43.21 3.40 48.92
N SER A 250 44.00 4.18 48.17
CA SER A 250 45.02 5.06 48.74
C SER A 250 44.51 6.50 48.77
N ASP A 251 43.84 6.85 49.87
CA ASP A 251 43.58 8.24 50.28
C ASP A 251 42.56 9.06 49.44
N ILE A 252 41.27 8.91 49.79
CA ILE A 252 40.13 9.73 49.30
C ILE A 252 40.20 11.22 49.74
N SER A 253 41.26 11.61 50.45
CA SER A 253 41.45 12.98 50.93
C SER A 253 41.90 13.97 49.84
N SER A 254 42.42 13.47 48.71
CA SER A 254 42.82 14.33 47.60
C SER A 254 41.60 14.91 46.85
N SER A 255 41.60 16.22 46.62
CA SER A 255 40.50 16.95 45.95
C SER A 255 40.15 16.41 44.57
N THR A 256 41.10 15.77 43.89
CA THR A 256 40.98 15.19 42.56
C THR A 256 40.12 13.93 42.51
N SER A 257 40.15 13.06 43.53
CA SER A 257 39.30 11.85 43.58
C SER A 257 37.80 12.19 43.71
N LYS A 258 37.48 13.22 44.52
CA LYS A 258 36.10 13.73 44.68
C LYS A 258 35.54 14.32 43.38
N LEU A 259 36.36 15.04 42.62
CA LEU A 259 35.97 15.63 41.33
C LEU A 259 35.63 14.57 40.29
N TRP A 260 36.36 13.45 40.23
CA TRP A 260 36.05 12.35 39.33
C TRP A 260 34.73 11.65 39.65
N LEU A 261 34.45 11.41 40.94
CA LEU A 261 33.19 10.81 41.37
C LEU A 261 31.99 11.71 41.03
N ILE A 262 32.12 13.03 41.21
CA ILE A 262 31.08 14.01 40.87
C ILE A 262 30.81 14.01 39.36
N ASN A 263 31.86 14.06 38.52
CA ASN A 263 31.70 14.03 37.07
C ASN A 263 31.06 12.71 36.59
N TYR A 264 31.41 11.58 37.21
CA TYR A 264 30.84 10.28 36.87
C TYR A 264 29.35 10.16 37.24
N VAL A 265 28.98 10.54 38.46
CA VAL A 265 27.58 10.55 38.90
C VAL A 265 26.76 11.51 38.05
N TRP A 266 27.33 12.65 37.68
CA TRP A 266 26.67 13.62 36.80
C TRP A 266 26.45 13.06 35.38
N PHE A 267 27.42 12.32 34.84
CA PHE A 267 27.32 11.68 33.52
C PHE A 267 26.25 10.57 33.51
N ILE A 268 26.21 9.72 34.54
CA ILE A 268 25.16 8.69 34.69
C ILE A 268 23.78 9.34 34.80
N ASN A 269 23.64 10.38 35.63
CA ASN A 269 22.37 11.09 35.77
C ASN A 269 21.93 11.74 34.46
N HIS A 270 22.84 12.34 33.68
CA HIS A 270 22.52 12.88 32.36
C HIS A 270 22.07 11.81 31.38
N ALA A 271 22.74 10.64 31.36
CA ALA A 271 22.35 9.54 30.51
C ALA A 271 20.94 9.00 30.85
N ILE A 272 20.61 8.91 32.13
CA ILE A 272 19.29 8.50 32.61
C ILE A 272 18.22 9.54 32.22
N ILE A 273 18.47 10.83 32.48
CA ILE A 273 17.54 11.92 32.16
C ILE A 273 17.27 11.97 30.65
N LEU A 274 18.31 11.89 29.81
CA LEU A 274 18.14 11.89 28.35
C LEU A 274 17.36 10.66 27.85
N SER A 275 17.53 9.50 28.50
CA SER A 275 16.77 8.29 28.18
C SER A 275 15.28 8.44 28.55
N ILE A 276 14.99 9.05 29.71
CA ILE A 276 13.61 9.34 30.15
C ILE A 276 12.95 10.38 29.23
N ILE A 277 13.66 11.46 28.86
CA ILE A 277 13.16 12.46 27.91
C ILE A 277 12.89 11.82 26.54
N GLY A 278 13.76 10.94 26.07
CA GLY A 278 13.55 10.18 24.84
C GLY A 278 12.29 9.31 24.89
N ALA A 279 12.06 8.62 26.02
CA ALA A 279 10.87 7.79 26.23
C ALA A 279 9.58 8.62 26.31
N ILE A 280 9.56 9.70 27.11
CA ILE A 280 8.40 10.61 27.24
C ILE A 280 8.12 11.31 25.91
N GLY A 281 9.17 11.79 25.23
CA GLY A 281 9.10 12.37 23.89
C GLY A 281 8.45 11.41 22.90
N GLY A 282 8.84 10.13 22.89
CA GLY A 282 8.23 9.09 22.06
C GLY A 282 6.75 8.83 22.35
N VAL A 283 6.31 8.94 23.61
CA VAL A 283 4.90 8.77 24.01
C VAL A 283 4.05 10.00 23.63
N ILE A 284 4.52 11.21 23.91
CA ILE A 284 3.84 12.47 23.55
C ILE A 284 3.74 12.60 22.03
N TRP A 285 4.82 12.24 21.32
CA TRP A 285 4.90 12.17 19.87
C TRP A 285 3.79 11.32 19.22
N HIS A 286 3.37 10.25 19.89
CA HIS A 286 2.37 9.34 19.35
C HIS A 286 0.93 9.83 19.57
N LYS A 287 0.65 10.55 20.68
CA LYS A 287 -0.69 11.10 20.93
C LYS A 287 -1.03 12.27 20.01
N ILE A 288 -0.03 13.06 19.64
CA ILE A 288 -0.20 14.22 18.77
C ILE A 288 0.16 13.73 17.35
N LYS A 289 -0.81 13.41 16.49
CA LYS A 289 -0.63 12.90 15.11
C LYS A 289 0.24 13.82 14.22
N TRP A 290 1.53 13.92 14.48
CA TRP A 290 2.45 14.85 13.83
C TRP A 290 3.43 14.07 12.95
N SER A 291 2.89 13.40 11.93
CA SER A 291 3.68 12.79 10.86
C SER A 291 4.63 13.78 10.17
N ARG A 292 4.35 15.08 10.29
CA ARG A 292 5.14 16.18 9.72
C ARG A 292 6.42 16.50 10.51
N PHE A 293 6.55 16.14 11.79
CA PHE A 293 7.75 16.47 12.57
C PHE A 293 8.81 15.36 12.58
N ALA A 294 8.52 14.16 12.06
CA ALA A 294 9.42 12.99 12.09
C ALA A 294 10.84 13.25 11.58
N SER A 295 10.96 14.07 10.54
CA SER A 295 12.26 14.49 10.02
C SER A 295 13.04 15.36 11.00
N LEU A 296 12.37 16.27 11.72
CA LEU A 296 12.98 17.15 12.71
C LEU A 296 13.53 16.40 13.91
N PHE A 297 12.75 15.47 14.48
CA PHE A 297 13.21 14.69 15.63
C PHE A 297 14.31 13.69 15.27
N SER A 298 14.18 13.00 14.12
CA SER A 298 15.27 12.11 13.64
C SER A 298 16.56 12.87 13.36
N GLY A 299 16.47 14.11 12.86
CA GLY A 299 17.60 15.01 12.70
C GLY A 299 18.23 15.39 14.03
N ALA A 300 17.42 15.78 15.02
CA ALA A 300 17.90 16.12 16.36
C ALA A 300 18.63 14.94 17.04
N VAL A 301 18.04 13.74 17.02
CA VAL A 301 18.65 12.53 17.59
C VAL A 301 19.96 12.18 16.88
N ALA A 302 19.99 12.23 15.55
CA ALA A 302 21.21 11.98 14.78
C ALA A 302 22.30 13.02 15.06
N GLY A 303 21.93 14.31 15.19
CA GLY A 303 22.84 15.39 15.53
C GLY A 303 23.43 15.24 16.93
N SER A 304 22.62 14.87 17.92
CA SER A 304 23.09 14.57 19.27
C SER A 304 24.06 13.38 19.30
N LEU A 305 23.75 12.29 18.58
CA LEU A 305 24.64 11.13 18.46
C LEU A 305 25.97 11.47 17.77
N ALA A 306 25.94 12.30 16.72
CA ALA A 306 27.15 12.77 16.06
C ALA A 306 28.01 13.62 17.00
N GLY A 307 27.40 14.53 17.77
CA GLY A 307 28.09 15.33 18.79
C GLY A 307 28.78 14.45 19.84
N ILE A 308 28.13 13.37 20.27
CA ILE A 308 28.70 12.39 21.20
C ILE A 308 29.94 11.70 20.59
N VAL A 309 29.86 11.25 19.33
CA VAL A 309 30.98 10.58 18.66
C VAL A 309 32.17 11.53 18.52
N ILE A 310 31.91 12.78 18.12
CA ILE A 310 32.93 13.82 18.03
C ILE A 310 33.58 14.05 19.40
N PHE A 311 32.80 14.19 20.46
CA PHE A 311 33.34 14.35 21.82
C PHE A 311 34.30 13.21 22.20
N PHE A 312 33.94 11.95 21.94
CA PHE A 312 34.82 10.81 22.21
C PHE A 312 36.07 10.77 21.33
N LEU A 313 36.02 11.27 20.09
CA LEU A 313 37.19 11.39 19.22
C LEU A 313 38.17 12.48 19.71
N PHE A 314 37.67 13.53 20.34
CA PHE A 314 38.49 14.63 20.86
C PHE A 314 38.94 14.44 22.31
N LEU A 315 38.33 13.51 23.06
CA LEU A 315 38.73 13.18 24.43
C LEU A 315 40.24 12.84 24.57
N PRO A 316 40.86 12.04 23.68
CA PRO A 316 42.28 11.73 23.74
C PRO A 316 43.16 12.96 23.48
N LEU A 317 42.71 13.88 22.63
CA LEU A 317 43.39 15.15 22.34
C LEU A 317 43.38 16.06 23.57
N ASP A 318 42.26 16.16 24.27
CA ASP A 318 42.14 16.94 25.51
C ASP A 318 43.06 16.36 26.61
N HIS A 319 43.11 15.03 26.74
CA HIS A 319 44.04 14.35 27.64
C HIS A 319 45.51 14.55 27.28
N ALA A 320 45.86 14.49 25.99
CA ALA A 320 47.22 14.77 25.53
C ALA A 320 47.62 16.23 25.82
N LEU A 321 46.69 17.18 25.65
CA LEU A 321 46.93 18.58 25.96
C LEU A 321 47.18 18.80 27.45
N VAL A 322 46.33 18.25 28.32
CA VAL A 322 46.51 18.33 29.78
C VAL A 322 47.81 17.68 30.21
N TYR A 323 48.19 16.54 29.61
CA TYR A 323 49.43 15.85 29.91
C TYR A 323 50.67 16.67 29.55
N ILE A 324 50.70 17.22 28.32
CA ILE A 324 51.79 18.10 27.84
C ILE A 324 51.91 19.32 28.77
N ILE A 325 50.78 19.92 29.13
CA ILE A 325 50.76 21.17 29.90
C ILE A 325 51.17 20.97 31.37
N HIS A 326 50.79 19.83 31.97
CA HIS A 326 51.25 19.48 33.31
C HIS A 326 52.78 19.34 33.37
N HIS A 327 53.41 18.94 32.26
CA HIS A 327 54.86 18.83 32.15
C HIS A 327 55.56 20.14 31.74
N THR A 328 54.82 21.17 31.33
CA THR A 328 55.39 22.49 30.95
C THR A 328 55.25 23.58 32.02
N SER A 329 54.85 23.25 33.25
CA SER A 329 54.83 24.21 34.39
C SER A 329 53.97 25.47 34.17
N LEU A 330 52.83 25.36 33.46
CA LEU A 330 51.88 26.47 33.36
C LEU A 330 50.97 26.46 34.60
N SER A 331 51.12 27.45 35.48
CA SER A 331 50.59 27.47 36.86
C SER A 331 49.11 27.85 37.01
N ASP A 332 48.29 27.83 35.95
CA ASP A 332 46.93 28.37 36.00
C ASP A 332 45.87 27.34 35.58
N THR A 333 45.67 26.34 36.45
CA THR A 333 44.79 25.18 36.22
C THR A 333 43.29 25.51 36.25
N ASN A 334 42.86 26.59 36.91
CA ASN A 334 41.43 26.92 37.04
C ASN A 334 40.84 27.50 35.75
N ARG A 335 41.57 28.36 35.03
CA ARG A 335 41.11 28.92 33.74
C ARG A 335 40.98 27.85 32.64
N MET A 336 41.69 26.74 32.79
CA MET A 336 41.69 25.64 31.82
C MET A 336 40.50 24.70 31.98
N ILE A 337 40.03 24.49 33.22
CA ILE A 337 38.79 23.76 33.49
C ILE A 337 37.61 24.50 32.85
N GLU A 338 37.56 25.83 33.01
CA GLU A 338 36.55 26.65 32.33
C GLU A 338 36.62 26.52 30.81
N PHE A 339 37.81 26.45 30.23
CA PHE A 339 37.99 26.27 28.78
C PHE A 339 37.44 24.93 28.27
N SER A 340 37.75 23.81 28.93
CA SER A 340 37.25 22.48 28.51
C SER A 340 35.71 22.41 28.63
N TRP A 341 35.11 22.97 29.69
CA TRP A 341 33.64 23.06 29.80
C TRP A 341 33.01 23.89 28.68
N VAL A 342 33.60 25.03 28.32
CA VAL A 342 33.11 25.87 27.22
C VAL A 342 33.19 25.09 25.89
N VAL A 343 34.28 24.37 25.63
CA VAL A 343 34.44 23.55 24.42
C VAL A 343 33.36 22.47 24.35
N VAL A 344 33.08 21.75 25.45
CA VAL A 344 32.05 20.70 25.48
C VAL A 344 30.65 21.26 25.27
N ILE A 345 30.33 22.39 25.91
CA ILE A 345 29.03 23.06 25.76
C ILE A 345 28.86 23.55 24.32
N CYS A 346 29.88 24.18 23.74
CA CYS A 346 29.85 24.67 22.36
C CYS A 346 29.68 23.53 21.34
N TRP A 347 30.41 22.42 21.48
CA TRP A 347 30.26 21.27 20.59
C TRP A 347 28.91 20.58 20.72
N SER A 348 28.37 20.49 21.94
CA SER A 348 27.04 19.89 22.18
C SER A 348 25.92 20.76 21.60
N ALA A 349 26.00 22.08 21.80
CA ALA A 349 25.07 23.03 21.21
C ALA A 349 25.15 23.02 19.67
N PHE A 350 26.36 22.89 19.12
CA PHE A 350 26.59 22.81 17.69
C PHE A 350 26.00 21.53 17.06
N GLY A 351 26.21 20.36 17.68
CA GLY A 351 25.61 19.10 17.22
C GLY A 351 24.08 19.13 17.24
N LEU A 352 23.49 19.75 18.27
CA LEU A 352 22.04 19.98 18.36
C LEU A 352 21.55 20.91 17.22
N PHE A 353 22.27 22.00 16.97
CA PHE A 353 21.93 22.95 15.91
C PHE A 353 21.98 22.30 14.51
N ILE A 354 23.03 21.54 14.20
CA ILE A 354 23.12 20.76 12.96
C ILE A 354 21.94 19.79 12.87
N GLY A 355 21.65 19.05 13.93
CA GLY A 355 20.54 18.09 13.94
C GLY A 355 19.19 18.74 13.62
N ILE A 356 18.90 19.88 14.25
CA ILE A 356 17.69 20.68 14.00
C ILE A 356 17.70 21.20 12.56
N ALA A 357 18.78 21.83 12.10
CA ALA A 357 18.89 22.40 10.75
C ALA A 357 18.70 21.33 9.65
N THR A 358 19.31 20.15 9.81
CA THR A 358 19.16 19.03 8.87
C THR A 358 17.71 18.51 8.86
N GLY A 359 17.09 18.47 10.05
CA GLY A 359 15.69 18.12 10.22
C GLY A 359 14.72 19.09 9.54
N VAL A 360 14.97 20.40 9.67
CA VAL A 360 14.25 21.48 8.98
C VAL A 360 14.44 21.37 7.47
N CYS A 361 15.67 21.18 6.98
CA CYS A 361 15.93 21.03 5.55
C CYS A 361 15.19 19.85 4.93
N ARG A 362 15.21 18.66 5.58
CA ARG A 362 14.43 17.50 5.11
C ARG A 362 12.93 17.76 5.13
N TRP A 363 12.45 18.53 6.11
CA TRP A 363 11.05 18.93 6.20
C TRP A 363 10.66 19.85 5.04
N LEU A 364 11.46 20.87 4.74
CA LEU A 364 11.25 21.81 3.65
C LEU A 364 11.28 21.12 2.27
N VAL A 365 12.22 20.19 2.04
CA VAL A 365 12.31 19.40 0.79
C VAL A 365 11.06 18.53 0.56
N ARG A 366 10.40 18.10 1.62
CA ARG A 366 9.17 17.30 1.52
C ARG A 366 7.92 18.14 1.23
N ILE A 367 7.97 19.45 1.52
CA ILE A 367 6.88 20.41 1.32
C ILE A 367 6.99 21.08 -0.06
N HIS A 368 8.21 21.34 -0.53
CA HIS A 368 8.45 21.91 -1.85
C HIS A 368 9.42 21.04 -2.65
N SER A 369 8.92 20.47 -3.75
CA SER A 369 9.62 19.54 -4.63
C SER A 369 10.82 20.13 -5.41
N TYR A 370 11.27 21.34 -5.07
CA TYR A 370 12.38 22.02 -5.73
C TYR A 370 13.19 22.77 -4.69
N PHE A 371 14.39 22.27 -4.34
CA PHE A 371 15.61 23.10 -4.21
C PHE A 371 16.87 22.25 -3.93
N PHE A 372 17.90 22.53 -4.71
CA PHE A 372 19.27 22.04 -4.61
C PHE A 372 20.11 23.23 -4.11
N CYS A 373 20.48 23.32 -2.81
CA CYS A 373 21.57 24.20 -2.29
C CYS A 373 21.74 24.24 -0.75
N ALA A 374 21.61 23.14 -0.01
CA ALA A 374 21.81 23.19 1.46
C ALA A 374 23.28 22.94 1.90
N ILE A 375 24.08 22.28 1.06
CA ILE A 375 25.45 21.85 1.41
C ILE A 375 26.43 23.03 1.52
N PRO A 376 26.39 24.08 0.67
CA PRO A 376 27.36 25.17 0.77
C PRO A 376 27.21 26.02 2.05
N VAL A 377 25.97 26.23 2.53
CA VAL A 377 25.70 27.11 3.69
C VAL A 377 26.17 26.49 5.00
N THR A 378 26.08 25.16 5.14
CA THR A 378 26.56 24.46 6.35
C THR A 378 28.08 24.43 6.42
N VAL A 379 28.77 24.20 5.31
CA VAL A 379 30.24 24.23 5.24
C VAL A 379 30.77 25.65 5.48
N PHE A 380 30.13 26.67 4.94
CA PHE A 380 30.54 28.07 5.13
C PHE A 380 30.32 28.56 6.58
N GLY A 381 29.23 28.12 7.22
CA GLY A 381 28.98 28.40 8.65
C GLY A 381 30.00 27.73 9.58
N ILE A 382 30.48 26.53 9.24
CA ILE A 382 31.53 25.81 9.97
C ILE A 382 32.84 26.61 9.96
N ILE A 383 33.24 27.13 8.80
CA ILE A 383 34.49 27.87 8.63
C ILE A 383 34.43 29.20 9.41
N LEU A 384 33.32 29.95 9.31
CA LEU A 384 33.17 31.22 10.02
C LEU A 384 33.11 31.07 11.54
N PHE A 385 32.46 30.02 12.05
CA PHE A 385 32.41 29.77 13.48
C PHE A 385 33.78 29.35 14.04
N MET A 386 34.53 28.53 13.31
CA MET A 386 35.90 28.17 13.69
C MET A 386 36.82 29.40 13.72
N LEU A 387 36.74 30.28 12.70
CA LEU A 387 37.52 31.52 12.66
C LEU A 387 37.15 32.49 13.78
N TRP A 388 35.86 32.61 14.12
CA TRP A 388 35.39 33.45 15.22
C TRP A 388 35.81 32.92 16.60
N ALA A 389 35.72 31.60 16.82
CA ALA A 389 36.14 30.95 18.06
C ALA A 389 37.66 31.05 18.27
N MET A 390 38.44 30.98 17.19
CA MET A 390 39.88 31.16 17.25
C MET A 390 40.24 32.63 17.56
N GLY A 391 39.62 33.61 16.89
CA GLY A 391 39.95 35.03 17.03
C GLY A 391 39.76 35.67 18.42
N ASN A 392 39.00 35.04 19.33
CA ASN A 392 38.74 35.56 20.67
C ASN A 392 39.68 35.02 21.76
N THR A 393 40.72 34.26 21.40
CA THR A 393 41.72 33.76 22.35
C THR A 393 43.12 34.24 21.99
N VAL A 394 43.99 34.49 22.97
CA VAL A 394 45.38 34.93 22.77
C VAL A 394 46.17 33.98 21.85
N TRP A 395 45.76 32.70 21.79
CA TRP A 395 46.31 31.67 20.91
C TRP A 395 45.80 31.73 19.45
N GLY A 396 44.65 32.36 19.21
CA GLY A 396 44.06 32.52 17.89
C GLY A 396 44.92 33.30 16.92
N ASN A 397 45.55 34.37 17.40
CA ASN A 397 46.41 35.22 16.58
C ASN A 397 47.69 34.47 16.16
N GLN A 398 48.29 33.66 17.04
CA GLN A 398 49.50 32.89 16.72
C GLN A 398 49.27 31.76 15.72
N ILE A 399 48.09 31.10 15.78
CA ILE A 399 47.73 30.05 14.83
C ILE A 399 47.29 30.64 13.49
N ALA A 400 46.61 31.78 13.49
CA ALA A 400 46.28 32.52 12.27
C ALA A 400 47.55 32.93 11.51
N ASP A 401 48.54 33.49 12.21
CA ASP A 401 49.83 33.88 11.62
C ASP A 401 50.60 32.67 11.05
N PHE A 402 50.56 31.52 11.73
CA PHE A 402 51.18 30.28 11.25
C PHE A 402 50.49 29.70 10.00
N LEU A 403 49.16 29.81 9.90
CA LEU A 403 48.40 29.34 8.74
C LEU A 403 48.55 30.29 7.55
N PHE A 404 48.53 31.60 7.75
CA PHE A 404 48.79 32.58 6.69
C PHE A 404 50.22 32.51 6.14
N ALA A 405 51.21 32.21 6.99
CA ALA A 405 52.60 32.03 6.56
C ALA A 405 52.81 30.78 5.68
N ASN A 406 51.97 29.74 5.82
CA ASN A 406 52.13 28.48 5.09
C ASN A 406 51.20 28.32 3.88
N ILE A 407 50.08 29.04 3.84
CA ILE A 407 49.17 29.03 2.68
C ILE A 407 49.75 29.82 1.50
N GLY A 408 50.60 30.83 1.74
CA GLY A 408 51.33 31.54 0.68
C GLY A 408 52.33 30.70 -0.12
N ASN A 409 52.62 29.46 0.31
CA ASN A 409 53.51 28.53 -0.41
C ASN A 409 52.74 27.42 -1.15
N TRP A 410 51.40 27.42 -1.13
CA TRP A 410 50.55 26.42 -1.77
C TRP A 410 49.63 26.97 -2.87
N LEU A 411 49.71 28.27 -3.16
CA LEU A 411 49.23 28.94 -4.37
C LEU A 411 50.44 29.47 -5.14
#